data_AF-A0A326GS26-F1
#
_entry.id   AF-A0A326GS26-F1
#
_cell.length_a   1.000
_cell.length_b   1.000
_cell.length_c   1.000
_cell.angle_alpha   90.00
_cell.angle_beta   90.00
_cell.angle_gamma   90.00
#
_symmetry.space_group_name_H-M   'P 1'
#
loop_
_entity.id
_entity.type
_entity.pdbx_description
1 polymer ?
#
loop_
_entity_poly.entity_id
_entity_poly.type
_entity_poly.pdbx_seq_one_letter_code
_entity_poly.pdbx_strand_id
1 'polypeptide(L)'
;MVDRLPPPDPVPLAPFAAVFADPGFAFGSWGGGGSTDGVVEMPYFQLSAEAGAFVQAAYAAHWVRPDIDWSTFAGSEAYRSLRDDPARVAMADTDLLARMLTMLIRGDRFSEGLLAAAFADGTLPAIARRMAVLAEQA
;
A
#
# COMPACT_ATOMS: atom_id res chain seq x y z
N MET A 1 -0.19 17.39 -24.74
CA MET A 1 -1.40 17.29 -23.91
C MET A 1 -1.12 16.19 -22.91
N VAL A 2 -0.97 16.49 -21.64
CA VAL A 2 -0.80 15.44 -20.62
C VAL A 2 -2.20 14.86 -20.43
N ASP A 3 -2.43 13.63 -20.89
CA ASP A 3 -3.70 12.97 -20.63
C ASP A 3 -3.87 12.84 -19.12
N ARG A 4 -4.91 13.49 -18.60
CA ARG A 4 -5.28 13.40 -17.19
C ARG A 4 -5.67 11.96 -16.92
N LEU A 5 -4.94 11.30 -16.02
CA LEU A 5 -5.30 9.95 -15.57
C LEU A 5 -6.76 9.91 -15.09
N PRO A 6 -7.49 8.81 -15.37
CA PRO A 6 -8.83 8.62 -14.84
C PRO A 6 -8.87 8.75 -13.32
N PRO A 7 -10.03 9.08 -12.73
CA PRO A 7 -10.18 9.02 -11.28
C PRO A 7 -9.89 7.59 -10.77
N PRO A 8 -9.32 7.43 -9.57
CA PRO A 8 -9.09 6.12 -8.99
C PRO A 8 -10.40 5.34 -8.81
N ASP A 9 -10.38 4.04 -9.13
CA ASP A 9 -11.53 3.14 -8.97
C ASP A 9 -11.32 2.26 -7.73
N PRO A 10 -12.15 2.38 -6.67
CA PRO A 10 -12.00 1.57 -5.46
C PRO A 10 -12.39 0.09 -5.66
N VAL A 11 -13.20 -0.24 -6.66
CA VAL A 11 -13.81 -1.57 -6.81
C VAL A 11 -12.77 -2.70 -6.89
N PRO A 12 -11.67 -2.59 -7.66
CA PRO A 12 -10.67 -3.65 -7.73
C PRO A 12 -9.90 -3.89 -6.44
N LEU A 13 -9.87 -2.90 -5.52
CA LEU A 13 -9.18 -3.02 -4.23
C LEU A 13 -10.11 -3.48 -3.10
N ALA A 14 -11.42 -3.31 -3.25
CA ALA A 14 -12.41 -3.64 -2.23
C ALA A 14 -12.33 -5.10 -1.71
N PRO A 15 -12.14 -6.14 -2.55
CA PRO A 15 -12.07 -7.53 -2.07
C PRO A 15 -10.92 -7.80 -1.10
N PHE A 16 -9.83 -7.02 -1.18
CA PHE A 16 -8.68 -7.20 -0.29
C PHE A 16 -8.99 -6.83 1.16
N ALA A 17 -10.09 -6.13 1.44
CA ALA A 17 -10.55 -5.89 2.81
C ALA A 17 -10.79 -7.21 3.57
N ALA A 18 -11.38 -8.21 2.91
CA ALA A 18 -11.62 -9.52 3.50
C ALA A 18 -10.32 -10.33 3.60
N VAL A 19 -9.49 -10.31 2.55
CA VAL A 19 -8.20 -11.02 2.52
C VAL A 19 -7.29 -10.55 3.65
N PHE A 20 -7.14 -9.24 3.82
CA PHE A 20 -6.26 -8.65 4.85
C PHE A 20 -6.83 -8.78 6.27
N ALA A 21 -8.11 -9.12 6.42
CA ALA A 21 -8.74 -9.35 7.73
C ALA A 21 -8.64 -10.81 8.20
N ASP A 22 -8.25 -11.74 7.32
CA ASP A 22 -8.07 -13.14 7.69
C ASP A 22 -6.88 -13.28 8.68
N PRO A 23 -7.10 -13.80 9.90
CA PRO A 23 -6.03 -13.99 10.89
C PRO A 23 -4.91 -14.93 10.44
N GLY A 24 -5.18 -15.80 9.45
CA GLY A 24 -4.21 -16.70 8.85
C GLY A 24 -3.45 -16.10 7.67
N PHE A 25 -3.81 -14.90 7.22
CA PHE A 25 -3.18 -14.27 6.08
C PHE A 25 -1.77 -13.74 6.43
N ALA A 26 -0.78 -14.18 5.64
CA ALA A 26 0.57 -13.64 5.66
C ALA A 26 0.77 -12.72 4.45
N PHE A 27 1.10 -11.45 4.70
CA PHE A 27 1.36 -10.46 3.65
C PHE A 27 2.60 -10.79 2.81
N GLY A 28 3.52 -11.57 3.37
CA GLY A 28 4.75 -11.99 2.74
C GLY A 28 5.71 -12.58 3.77
N SER A 29 6.94 -12.80 3.34
CA SER A 29 8.00 -13.36 4.19
C SER A 29 9.34 -12.72 3.87
N TRP A 30 10.16 -12.55 4.90
CA TRP A 30 11.57 -12.21 4.72
C TRP A 30 12.34 -13.40 4.16
N GLY A 31 13.09 -13.17 3.10
CA GLY A 31 14.05 -14.10 2.51
C GLY A 31 15.47 -13.53 2.53
N GLY A 32 16.45 -14.33 2.10
CA GLY A 32 17.86 -13.95 2.11
C GLY A 32 18.43 -13.83 3.53
N GLY A 33 19.44 -12.97 3.70
CA GLY A 33 20.13 -12.77 4.99
C GLY A 33 21.10 -13.89 5.38
N GLY A 34 21.27 -14.89 4.50
CA GLY A 34 22.22 -15.98 4.66
C GLY A 34 23.63 -15.63 4.19
N SER A 35 24.56 -16.56 4.40
CA SER A 35 25.89 -16.51 3.80
C SER A 35 26.19 -17.87 3.18
N THR A 36 26.55 -17.88 1.89
CA THR A 36 26.98 -19.08 1.16
C THR A 36 28.35 -18.81 0.56
N ASP A 37 29.33 -19.67 0.85
CA ASP A 37 30.71 -19.54 0.36
C ASP A 37 31.35 -18.16 0.59
N GLY A 38 31.00 -17.51 1.71
CA GLY A 38 31.50 -16.18 2.07
C GLY A 38 30.80 -15.01 1.37
N VAL A 39 29.81 -15.28 0.50
CA VAL A 39 28.94 -14.27 -0.07
C VAL A 39 27.72 -14.08 0.83
N VAL A 40 27.55 -12.86 1.35
CA VAL A 40 26.38 -12.48 2.14
C VAL A 40 25.24 -12.11 1.20
N GLU A 41 24.13 -12.82 1.32
CA GLU A 41 22.89 -12.45 0.65
C GLU A 41 22.16 -11.41 1.48
N MET A 42 21.85 -10.25 0.87
CA MET A 42 21.09 -9.21 1.56
C MET A 42 19.64 -9.68 1.79
N PRO A 43 19.06 -9.44 2.98
CA PRO A 43 17.67 -9.77 3.23
C PRO A 43 16.73 -8.95 2.33
N TYR A 44 15.65 -9.58 1.89
CA TYR A 44 14.60 -8.96 1.07
C TYR A 44 13.22 -9.43 1.54
N PHE A 45 12.20 -8.61 1.35
CA PHE A 45 10.82 -8.98 1.65
C PHE A 45 10.13 -9.49 0.38
N GLN A 46 9.65 -10.73 0.44
CA GLN A 46 8.89 -11.32 -0.64
C GLN A 46 7.39 -11.21 -0.34
N LEU A 47 6.66 -10.44 -1.15
CA LEU A 47 5.20 -10.35 -1.06
C LEU A 47 4.54 -11.72 -1.32
N SER A 48 3.43 -12.00 -0.63
CA SER A 48 2.53 -13.09 -1.01
C SER A 48 1.86 -12.81 -2.35
N ALA A 49 1.25 -13.83 -2.96
CA ALA A 49 0.56 -13.69 -4.24
C ALA A 49 -0.56 -12.66 -4.15
N GLU A 50 -1.32 -12.66 -3.05
CA GLU A 50 -2.42 -11.75 -2.79
C GLU A 50 -1.91 -10.32 -2.51
N ALA A 51 -0.83 -10.16 -1.75
CA ALA A 51 -0.22 -8.84 -1.52
C ALA A 51 0.33 -8.24 -2.83
N GLY A 52 0.95 -9.06 -3.68
CA GLY A 52 1.36 -8.67 -5.03
C GLY A 52 0.16 -8.28 -5.90
N ALA A 53 -0.92 -9.04 -5.85
CA ALA A 53 -2.15 -8.74 -6.58
C ALA A 53 -2.79 -7.42 -6.14
N PHE A 54 -2.75 -7.09 -4.85
CA PHE A 54 -3.20 -5.79 -4.33
C PHE A 54 -2.40 -4.63 -4.95
N VAL A 55 -1.07 -4.76 -4.99
CA VAL A 55 -0.20 -3.75 -5.61
C VAL A 55 -0.51 -3.58 -7.09
N GLN A 56 -0.70 -4.67 -7.83
CA GLN A 56 -1.07 -4.61 -9.25
C GLN A 56 -2.44 -3.96 -9.46
N ALA A 57 -3.43 -4.31 -8.63
CA ALA A 57 -4.76 -3.69 -8.67
C ALA A 57 -4.69 -2.18 -8.39
N ALA A 58 -3.87 -1.74 -7.42
CA ALA A 58 -3.66 -0.32 -7.13
C ALA A 58 -3.07 0.47 -8.32
N TYR A 59 -2.18 -0.14 -9.10
CA TYR A 59 -1.70 0.46 -10.35
C TYR A 59 -2.78 0.50 -11.43
N ALA A 60 -3.44 -0.64 -11.68
CA ALA A 60 -4.43 -0.78 -12.73
C ALA A 60 -5.65 0.13 -12.52
N ALA A 61 -6.05 0.33 -11.26
CA ALA A 61 -7.18 1.15 -10.86
C ALA A 61 -6.80 2.61 -10.53
N HIS A 62 -5.63 3.07 -10.99
CA HIS A 62 -5.18 4.47 -10.91
C HIS A 62 -4.99 5.04 -9.49
N TRP A 63 -4.82 4.20 -8.47
CA TRP A 63 -4.48 4.64 -7.11
C TRP A 63 -3.02 5.03 -6.95
N VAL A 64 -2.12 4.36 -7.68
CA VAL A 64 -0.70 4.74 -7.72
C VAL A 64 -0.45 5.68 -8.87
N ARG A 65 -0.14 6.94 -8.53
CA ARG A 65 -0.13 8.03 -9.50
C ARG A 65 1.26 8.63 -9.72
N PRO A 66 1.69 8.82 -10.99
CA PRO A 66 2.99 9.41 -11.29
C PRO A 66 3.04 10.91 -11.00
N ASP A 67 1.90 11.61 -11.09
CA ASP A 67 1.76 13.07 -10.87
C ASP A 67 1.74 13.47 -9.38
N ILE A 68 1.66 12.49 -8.46
CA ILE A 68 1.78 12.73 -7.03
C ILE A 68 3.25 12.80 -6.64
N ASP A 69 3.66 13.94 -6.08
CA ASP A 69 4.92 14.11 -5.35
C ASP A 69 4.84 13.41 -3.99
N TRP A 70 5.07 12.10 -4.03
CA TRP A 70 5.03 11.23 -2.86
C TRP A 70 6.17 11.54 -1.88
N SER A 71 7.32 12.01 -2.36
CA SER A 71 8.46 12.38 -1.51
C SER A 71 8.14 13.55 -0.60
N THR A 72 7.55 14.63 -1.14
CA THR A 72 7.11 15.76 -0.33
C THR A 72 5.95 15.36 0.58
N PHE A 73 5.03 14.52 0.10
CA PHE A 73 3.92 14.02 0.91
C PHE A 73 4.41 13.20 2.12
N ALA A 74 5.44 12.36 1.98
CA ALA A 74 6.00 11.57 3.06
C ALA A 74 6.55 12.41 4.23
N GLY A 75 6.95 13.67 3.96
CA GLY A 75 7.36 14.62 5.01
C GLY A 75 6.21 15.41 5.66
N SER A 76 4.99 15.29 5.13
CA SER A 76 3.85 16.12 5.55
C SER A 76 3.21 15.69 6.88
N GLU A 77 2.49 16.61 7.51
CA GLU A 77 1.64 16.30 8.67
C GLU A 77 0.47 15.38 8.30
N ALA A 78 -0.07 15.53 7.08
CA ALA A 78 -1.15 14.68 6.58
C ALA A 78 -0.73 13.21 6.54
N TYR A 79 0.47 12.92 6.01
CA TYR A 79 1.00 11.55 6.01
C TYR A 79 1.20 11.01 7.43
N ARG A 80 1.84 11.79 8.31
CA ARG A 80 2.06 11.40 9.72
C ARG A 80 0.74 11.09 10.42
N SER A 81 -0.27 11.95 10.25
CA SER A 81 -1.58 11.76 10.85
C SER A 81 -2.31 10.49 10.38
N LEU A 82 -2.10 10.03 9.14
CA LEU A 82 -2.70 8.79 8.64
C LEU A 82 -1.94 7.56 9.13
N ARG A 83 -0.61 7.63 9.11
CA ARG A 83 0.26 6.54 9.55
C ARG A 83 0.11 6.25 11.05
N ASP A 84 -0.05 7.30 11.85
CA ASP A 84 -0.09 7.18 13.30
C ASP A 84 -1.49 6.82 13.83
N ASP A 85 -2.55 6.94 13.00
CA ASP A 85 -3.93 6.67 13.40
C ASP A 85 -4.75 6.00 12.26
N PRO A 86 -4.95 4.67 12.33
CA PRO A 86 -5.78 3.93 11.37
C PRO A 86 -7.24 4.41 11.28
N ALA A 87 -7.79 5.08 12.30
CA ALA A 87 -9.14 5.65 12.24
C ALA A 87 -9.19 6.85 11.28
N ARG A 88 -8.08 7.58 11.12
CA ARG A 88 -7.97 8.67 10.14
C ARG A 88 -7.97 8.14 8.71
N VAL A 89 -7.37 6.98 8.48
CA VAL A 89 -7.44 6.28 7.19
C VAL A 89 -8.88 5.92 6.83
N ALA A 90 -9.68 5.46 7.80
CA ALA A 90 -11.09 5.12 7.57
C ALA A 90 -11.94 6.31 7.14
N MET A 91 -11.52 7.54 7.44
CA MET A 91 -12.21 8.77 7.03
C MET A 91 -11.56 9.51 5.86
N ALA A 92 -10.42 9.04 5.37
CA ALA A 92 -9.71 9.68 4.28
C ALA A 92 -10.55 9.69 3.00
N ASP A 93 -10.40 10.77 2.22
CA ASP A 93 -10.97 10.90 0.90
C ASP A 93 -10.09 10.22 -0.17
N THR A 94 -10.61 10.17 -1.39
CA THR A 94 -9.94 9.53 -2.53
C THR A 94 -8.57 10.15 -2.84
N ASP A 95 -8.41 11.47 -2.74
CA ASP A 95 -7.13 12.13 -3.04
C ASP A 95 -6.08 11.75 -1.98
N LEU A 96 -6.46 11.80 -0.72
CA LEU A 96 -5.57 11.49 0.39
C LEU A 96 -5.16 10.01 0.41
N LEU A 97 -6.08 9.10 0.10
CA LEU A 97 -5.79 7.68 -0.06
C LEU A 97 -4.90 7.40 -1.27
N ALA A 98 -5.10 8.09 -2.40
CA ALA A 98 -4.22 7.97 -3.57
C ALA A 98 -2.80 8.44 -3.25
N ARG A 99 -2.64 9.52 -2.48
CA ARG A 99 -1.31 9.96 -1.97
C ARG A 99 -0.69 8.92 -1.06
N MET A 100 -1.47 8.36 -0.13
CA MET A 100 -1.01 7.34 0.80
C MET A 100 -0.56 6.08 0.08
N LEU A 101 -1.36 5.54 -0.84
CA LEU A 101 -1.01 4.36 -1.64
C LEU A 101 0.17 4.62 -2.56
N THR A 102 0.23 5.79 -3.20
CA THR A 102 1.38 6.16 -4.02
C THR A 102 2.66 6.20 -3.20
N MET A 103 2.60 6.79 -2.00
CA MET A 103 3.74 6.82 -1.08
C MET A 103 4.16 5.42 -0.68
N LEU A 104 3.26 4.62 -0.11
CA LEU A 104 3.58 3.28 0.39
C LEU A 104 4.15 2.39 -0.72
N ILE A 105 3.51 2.32 -1.89
CA ILE A 105 3.90 1.40 -2.97
C ILE A 105 5.18 1.86 -3.68
N ARG A 106 5.34 3.17 -3.94
CA ARG A 106 6.58 3.65 -4.59
C ARG A 106 7.73 3.75 -3.61
N GLY A 107 7.45 4.12 -2.37
CA GLY A 107 8.43 4.25 -1.28
C GLY A 107 9.05 2.93 -0.87
N ASP A 108 8.30 1.82 -0.95
CA ASP A 108 8.79 0.47 -0.64
C ASP A 108 9.97 0.06 -1.53
N ARG A 109 10.02 0.55 -2.79
CA ARG A 109 11.16 0.36 -3.69
C ARG A 109 12.46 0.99 -3.20
N PHE A 110 12.39 1.91 -2.24
CA PHE A 110 13.53 2.61 -1.63
C PHE A 110 13.72 2.25 -0.16
N SER A 111 12.76 1.56 0.44
CA SER A 111 12.75 1.16 1.85
C SER A 111 12.15 -0.23 1.94
N GLU A 112 13.02 -1.24 1.85
CA GLU A 112 12.63 -2.65 1.94
C GLU A 112 11.73 -2.91 3.15
N GLY A 113 10.59 -3.56 2.90
CA GLY A 113 9.62 -3.90 3.94
C GLY A 113 8.73 -2.75 4.44
N LEU A 114 8.68 -1.60 3.75
CA LEU A 114 7.73 -0.52 4.07
C LEU A 114 6.27 -1.00 3.97
N LEU A 115 5.90 -1.72 2.91
CA LEU A 115 4.56 -2.29 2.76
C LEU A 115 4.29 -3.36 3.82
N ALA A 116 5.30 -4.17 4.15
CA ALA A 116 5.19 -5.16 5.21
C ALA A 116 4.90 -4.51 6.57
N ALA A 117 5.61 -3.42 6.89
CA ALA A 117 5.39 -2.64 8.11
C ALA A 117 3.99 -2.02 8.13
N ALA A 118 3.57 -1.39 7.03
CA ALA A 118 2.25 -0.80 6.89
C ALA A 118 1.11 -1.84 6.95
N PHE A 119 1.38 -3.09 6.58
CA PHE A 119 0.44 -4.19 6.82
C PHE A 119 0.40 -4.55 8.30
N ALA A 120 1.56 -4.76 8.92
CA ALA A 120 1.69 -5.20 10.31
C ALA A 120 1.14 -4.18 11.33
N ASP A 121 1.27 -2.88 11.06
CA ASP A 121 0.73 -1.81 11.91
C ASP A 121 -0.77 -1.51 11.66
N GLY A 122 -1.38 -2.19 10.69
CA GLY A 122 -2.81 -2.06 10.37
C GLY A 122 -3.16 -0.94 9.39
N THR A 123 -2.19 -0.18 8.89
CA THR A 123 -2.42 0.89 7.90
C THR A 123 -3.01 0.36 6.59
N LEU A 124 -2.37 -0.64 5.96
CA LEU A 124 -2.87 -1.26 4.73
C LEU A 124 -4.23 -1.96 4.91
N PRO A 125 -4.46 -2.73 5.99
CA PRO A 125 -5.80 -3.23 6.32
C PRO A 125 -6.86 -2.12 6.44
N ALA A 126 -6.52 -0.97 7.04
CA ALA A 126 -7.44 0.16 7.13
C ALA A 126 -7.73 0.78 5.76
N ILE A 127 -6.71 0.90 4.89
CA ILE A 127 -6.88 1.34 3.50
C ILE A 127 -7.80 0.38 2.75
N ALA A 128 -7.57 -0.94 2.82
CA ALA A 128 -8.38 -1.94 2.12
C ALA A 128 -9.85 -1.90 2.56
N ARG A 129 -10.11 -1.79 3.87
CA ARG A 129 -11.47 -1.58 4.40
C ARG A 129 -12.10 -0.30 3.85
N ARG A 130 -11.33 0.79 3.78
CA ARG A 130 -11.82 2.04 3.22
C ARG A 130 -12.14 1.93 1.73
N MET A 131 -11.38 1.15 0.96
CA MET A 131 -11.68 0.86 -0.44
C MET A 131 -13.01 0.13 -0.60
N ALA A 132 -13.31 -0.84 0.27
CA ALA A 132 -14.62 -1.51 0.26
C ALA A 132 -15.78 -0.53 0.48
N VAL A 133 -15.66 0.37 1.46
CA VAL A 133 -16.67 1.41 1.72
C VAL A 133 -16.84 2.36 0.52
N LEU A 134 -15.75 2.78 -0.11
CA LEU A 134 -15.81 3.67 -1.28
C LEU A 134 -16.41 2.96 -2.50
N ALA A 135 -16.18 1.66 -2.67
CA ALA A 135 -16.75 0.87 -3.75
C ALA A 135 -18.27 0.70 -3.64
N GLU A 136 -18.82 0.66 -2.42
CA GLU A 136 -20.28 0.64 -2.19
C GLU A 136 -20.95 1.99 -2.49
N GLN A 137 -20.16 3.07 -2.55
CA GLN A 137 -20.62 4.44 -2.81
C GLN A 137 -20.46 4.88 -4.27
N ALA A 138 -19.80 4.05 -5.10
CA ALA A 138 -19.43 4.33 -6.48
C ALA A 138 -20.52 4.00 -7.50
#